data_AF-E8KC09-F1
#
_entry.id   AF-E8KC09-F1
#
_cell.length_a   1.000
_cell.length_b   1.000
_cell.length_c   1.000
_cell.angle_alpha   90.00
_cell.angle_beta   90.00
_cell.angle_gamma   90.00
#
_symmetry.space_group_name_H-M   'P 1'
#
loop_
_entity.id
_entity.type
_entity.pdbx_description
1 polymer ?
#
loop_
_entity_poly.entity_id
_entity_poly.type
_entity_poly.pdbx_seq_one_letter_code
_entity_poly.pdbx_strand_id
1 'polypeptide(L)'
;MELFKTWKKYMVLYGLKSQIGTVYRNSDRTTSFYDIGNFLYLAGELDSRFWEDFVRQYGLDYKIIISEDTEWQDFLHRQVGLISFTRYSFKDKANFQVEFLNDLVTQLEKGYNIVPIDNHIYDCFFEEEWSQDLQGNFESYQDFALKGGFGFVILKNNEVIAGISSGLVYHGAVEVEVATRPDKQGNGFAKKLGAAMILESLNRDMFPLWDAHNEASKKVAEFLGYELVEPYEAFELEESVVY
;
A
#
# COMPACT_ATOMS: atom_id res chain seq x y z
N MET A 1 10.91 15.08 -10.88
CA MET A 1 10.30 15.83 -9.77
C MET A 1 9.38 16.92 -10.27
N GLU A 2 9.73 17.74 -11.28
CA GLU A 2 8.87 18.88 -11.66
C GLU A 2 7.41 18.51 -11.98
N LEU A 3 7.18 17.45 -12.76
CA LEU A 3 5.83 16.98 -13.10
C LEU A 3 5.05 16.37 -11.93
N PHE A 4 5.74 15.99 -10.84
CA PHE A 4 5.11 15.49 -9.62
C PHE A 4 5.00 16.56 -8.53
N LYS A 5 5.39 17.83 -8.79
CA LYS A 5 5.37 18.90 -7.77
C LYS A 5 3.95 19.23 -7.27
N THR A 6 2.94 19.02 -8.10
CA THR A 6 1.54 19.35 -7.79
C THR A 6 0.73 18.18 -7.25
N TRP A 7 1.32 16.97 -7.27
CA TRP A 7 0.65 15.75 -6.85
C TRP A 7 0.29 15.79 -5.37
N LYS A 8 -0.86 15.21 -5.03
CA LYS A 8 -1.34 15.17 -3.63
C LYS A 8 -1.23 13.78 -3.01
N LYS A 9 -0.88 12.76 -3.79
CA LYS A 9 -0.75 11.38 -3.29
C LYS A 9 0.49 11.26 -2.40
N TYR A 10 0.28 10.83 -1.16
CA TYR A 10 1.35 10.76 -0.16
C TYR A 10 2.47 9.81 -0.54
N MET A 11 2.17 8.66 -1.14
CA MET A 11 3.19 7.76 -1.68
C MET A 11 4.13 8.45 -2.69
N VAL A 12 3.60 9.36 -3.52
CA VAL A 12 4.42 10.20 -4.43
C VAL A 12 5.26 11.20 -3.65
N LEU A 13 4.64 11.94 -2.74
CA LEU A 13 5.30 13.01 -1.98
C LEU A 13 6.40 12.48 -1.04
N TYR A 14 6.07 11.47 -0.24
CA TYR A 14 6.99 10.83 0.70
C TYR A 14 8.05 10.00 -0.01
N GLY A 15 7.67 9.24 -1.05
CA GLY A 15 8.59 8.43 -1.84
C GLY A 15 9.66 9.27 -2.54
N LEU A 16 9.27 10.33 -3.25
CA LEU A 16 10.22 11.22 -3.92
C LEU A 16 11.14 11.95 -2.92
N LYS A 17 10.59 12.40 -1.78
CA LYS A 17 11.38 13.03 -0.72
C LYS A 17 12.38 12.06 -0.09
N SER A 18 12.00 10.80 0.04
CA SER A 18 12.84 9.73 0.59
C SER A 18 13.75 9.07 -0.46
N GLN A 19 13.67 9.50 -1.73
CA GLN A 19 14.42 8.96 -2.87
C GLN A 19 14.21 7.45 -3.07
N ILE A 20 12.98 6.97 -2.86
CA ILE A 20 12.59 5.58 -3.05
C ILE A 20 11.93 5.43 -4.42
N GLY A 21 12.12 4.30 -5.09
CA GLY A 21 11.56 4.03 -6.43
C GLY A 21 12.35 4.70 -7.56
N THR A 22 11.84 4.57 -8.77
CA THR A 22 12.52 5.00 -10.00
C THR A 22 11.64 5.94 -10.82
N VAL A 23 12.22 7.04 -11.32
CA VAL A 23 11.52 7.97 -12.22
C VAL A 23 12.05 7.81 -13.64
N TYR A 24 11.16 7.39 -14.54
CA TYR A 24 11.42 7.29 -15.98
C TYR A 24 10.87 8.53 -16.68
N ARG A 25 11.54 8.97 -17.75
CA ARG A 25 11.12 10.15 -18.54
C ARG A 25 11.29 9.87 -20.03
N ASN A 26 10.39 10.45 -20.82
CA ASN A 26 10.58 10.54 -22.25
C ASN A 26 11.68 11.57 -22.60
N SER A 27 12.09 11.61 -23.87
CA SER A 27 13.26 12.35 -24.32
C SER A 27 13.14 13.88 -24.18
N ASP A 28 11.95 14.43 -24.37
CA ASP A 28 11.63 15.85 -24.25
C ASP A 28 11.26 16.26 -22.80
N ARG A 29 11.12 15.28 -21.89
CA ARG A 29 10.82 15.45 -20.46
C ARG A 29 9.45 16.06 -20.18
N THR A 30 8.50 15.89 -21.10
CA THR A 30 7.09 16.30 -20.93
C THR A 30 6.27 15.24 -20.20
N THR A 31 6.74 13.98 -20.18
CA THR A 31 6.12 12.85 -19.48
C THR A 31 7.07 12.25 -18.44
N SER A 32 6.54 11.79 -17.32
CA SER A 32 7.29 11.02 -16.34
C SER A 32 6.45 9.92 -15.73
N PHE A 33 7.03 8.73 -15.60
CA PHE A 33 6.48 7.64 -14.81
C PHE A 33 7.28 7.49 -13.53
N TYR A 34 6.59 7.39 -12.39
CA TYR A 34 7.21 7.12 -11.11
C TYR A 34 6.78 5.73 -10.61
N ASP A 35 7.73 4.83 -10.59
CA ASP A 35 7.57 3.42 -10.22
C ASP A 35 8.08 3.19 -8.80
N ILE A 36 7.20 2.77 -7.90
CA ILE A 36 7.51 2.54 -6.48
C ILE A 36 6.66 1.39 -5.93
N GLY A 37 7.31 0.30 -5.51
CA GLY A 37 6.62 -0.91 -5.08
C GLY A 37 5.67 -1.43 -6.15
N ASN A 38 4.41 -1.65 -5.80
CA ASN A 38 3.36 -2.08 -6.73
C ASN A 38 2.67 -0.90 -7.45
N PHE A 39 3.18 0.33 -7.35
CA PHE A 39 2.51 1.52 -7.90
C PHE A 39 3.28 2.14 -9.06
N LEU A 40 2.54 2.51 -10.10
CA LEU A 40 3.04 3.26 -11.25
C LEU A 40 2.25 4.55 -11.42
N TYR A 41 2.89 5.68 -11.15
CA TYR A 41 2.28 7.00 -11.27
C TYR A 41 2.64 7.67 -12.59
N LEU A 42 1.65 8.07 -13.40
CA LEU A 42 1.85 8.70 -14.71
C LEU A 42 1.56 10.19 -14.63
N ALA A 43 2.55 11.03 -14.94
CA ALA A 43 2.45 12.49 -14.87
C ALA A 43 2.96 13.17 -16.14
N GLY A 44 2.40 14.35 -16.42
CA GLY A 44 2.74 15.15 -17.59
C GLY A 44 1.90 14.80 -18.81
N GLU A 45 2.35 15.23 -19.98
CA GLU A 45 1.60 15.06 -21.23
C GLU A 45 1.49 13.58 -21.62
N LEU A 46 0.37 13.20 -22.26
CA LEU A 46 0.16 11.85 -22.76
C LEU A 46 1.16 11.52 -23.89
N ASP A 47 2.00 10.51 -23.67
CA ASP A 47 2.92 9.96 -24.67
C ASP A 47 2.72 8.45 -24.79
N SER A 48 1.90 8.04 -25.76
CA SER A 48 1.54 6.63 -25.95
C SER A 48 2.74 5.76 -26.37
N ARG A 49 3.72 6.33 -27.08
CA ARG A 49 4.93 5.59 -27.48
C ARG A 49 5.80 5.32 -26.28
N PHE A 50 5.97 6.32 -25.41
CA PHE A 50 6.72 6.14 -24.17
C PHE A 50 6.06 5.13 -23.24
N TRP A 51 4.72 5.12 -23.17
CA TRP A 51 3.96 4.07 -22.50
C TRP A 51 4.25 2.67 -23.07
N GLU A 52 4.11 2.48 -24.39
CA GLU A 52 4.38 1.19 -25.05
C GLU A 52 5.81 0.69 -24.84
N ASP A 53 6.79 1.60 -24.91
CA ASP A 53 8.19 1.29 -24.65
C ASP A 53 8.44 0.88 -23.19
N PHE A 54 7.81 1.58 -22.25
CA PHE A 54 7.88 1.25 -20.83
C PHE A 54 7.28 -0.14 -20.55
N VAL A 55 6.04 -0.38 -21.00
CA VAL A 55 5.34 -1.66 -20.78
C VAL A 55 6.12 -2.82 -21.38
N ARG A 56 6.66 -2.67 -22.59
CA ARG A 56 7.48 -3.71 -23.24
C ARG A 56 8.75 -4.02 -22.45
N GLN A 57 9.35 -3.03 -21.80
CA GLN A 57 10.62 -3.19 -21.11
C GLN A 57 10.45 -3.71 -19.67
N TYR A 58 9.44 -3.24 -18.96
CA TYR A 58 9.30 -3.46 -17.51
C TYR A 58 8.07 -4.29 -17.12
N GLY A 59 7.10 -4.48 -18.02
CA GLY A 59 5.83 -5.13 -17.72
C GLY A 59 4.91 -4.28 -16.83
N LEU A 60 3.73 -4.82 -16.55
CA LEU A 60 2.72 -4.23 -15.65
C LEU A 60 2.22 -5.22 -14.60
N ASP A 61 2.87 -6.37 -14.47
CA ASP A 61 2.44 -7.42 -13.54
C ASP A 61 2.43 -6.85 -12.10
N TYR A 62 1.31 -7.08 -11.42
CA TYR A 62 1.06 -6.60 -10.06
C TYR A 62 1.11 -5.06 -9.89
N LYS A 63 1.03 -4.28 -10.97
CA LYS A 63 1.05 -2.80 -10.91
C LYS A 63 -0.34 -2.20 -10.80
N ILE A 64 -0.47 -1.30 -9.84
CA ILE A 64 -1.56 -0.33 -9.68
C ILE A 64 -1.11 0.98 -10.35
N ILE A 65 -1.75 1.29 -11.46
CA ILE A 65 -1.44 2.44 -12.30
C ILE A 65 -2.37 3.59 -11.93
N ILE A 66 -1.80 4.78 -11.70
CA ILE A 66 -2.54 5.95 -11.22
C ILE A 66 -2.09 7.18 -12.01
N SER A 67 -3.06 8.01 -12.41
CA SER A 67 -2.79 9.36 -12.92
C SER A 67 -3.82 10.35 -12.37
N GLU A 68 -3.37 11.57 -12.07
CA GLU A 68 -4.27 12.72 -11.80
C GLU A 68 -4.73 13.42 -13.09
N ASP A 69 -4.20 13.03 -14.26
CA ASP A 69 -4.49 13.64 -15.55
C ASP A 69 -5.58 12.86 -16.32
N THR A 70 -6.60 13.56 -16.80
CA THR A 70 -7.75 12.95 -17.47
C THR A 70 -7.41 12.36 -18.83
N GLU A 71 -6.42 12.90 -19.55
CA GLU A 71 -6.00 12.33 -20.83
C GLU A 71 -5.32 10.98 -20.63
N TRP A 72 -4.51 10.84 -19.57
CA TRP A 72 -3.95 9.55 -19.17
C TRP A 72 -5.04 8.56 -18.75
N GLN A 73 -6.02 8.98 -17.95
CA GLN A 73 -7.13 8.11 -17.56
C GLN A 73 -7.93 7.63 -18.78
N ASP A 74 -8.30 8.55 -19.69
CA ASP A 74 -9.01 8.21 -20.94
C ASP A 74 -8.20 7.25 -21.83
N PHE A 75 -6.87 7.38 -21.84
CA PHE A 75 -5.98 6.47 -22.55
C PHE A 75 -5.94 5.08 -21.91
N LEU A 76 -5.86 5.00 -20.57
CA LEU A 76 -5.83 3.75 -19.80
C LEU A 76 -7.13 2.96 -19.95
N HIS A 77 -8.29 3.64 -19.92
CA HIS A 77 -9.61 3.04 -20.20
C HIS A 77 -9.71 2.34 -21.57
N ARG A 78 -8.88 2.74 -22.54
CA ARG A 78 -8.87 2.15 -23.89
C ARG A 78 -7.87 1.02 -24.05
N GLN A 79 -7.03 0.75 -23.04
CA GLN A 79 -6.06 -0.34 -23.10
C GLN A 79 -6.76 -1.67 -22.90
N VAL A 80 -6.42 -2.65 -23.73
CA VAL A 80 -6.90 -4.02 -23.57
C VAL A 80 -6.22 -4.65 -22.37
N GLY A 81 -7.00 -5.31 -21.51
CA GLY A 81 -6.50 -6.02 -20.34
C GLY A 81 -6.24 -5.13 -19.12
N LEU A 82 -6.56 -3.84 -19.16
CA LEU A 82 -6.64 -3.01 -17.96
C LEU A 82 -8.09 -2.87 -17.50
N ILE A 83 -8.30 -3.00 -16.19
CA ILE A 83 -9.56 -2.70 -15.52
C ILE A 83 -9.37 -1.48 -14.63
N SER A 84 -10.41 -0.67 -14.48
CA SER A 84 -10.41 0.46 -13.54
C SER A 84 -11.17 0.13 -12.28
N PHE A 85 -10.73 0.71 -11.16
CA PHE A 85 -11.35 0.56 -9.85
C PHE A 85 -11.12 1.81 -8.99
N THR A 86 -11.89 1.92 -7.91
CA THR A 86 -11.84 3.08 -7.02
C THR A 86 -11.01 2.78 -5.78
N ARG A 87 -9.99 3.61 -5.55
CA ARG A 87 -9.21 3.67 -4.32
C ARG A 87 -9.61 4.89 -3.48
N TYR A 88 -9.23 4.91 -2.21
CA TYR A 88 -9.59 5.97 -1.28
C TYR A 88 -8.37 6.47 -0.52
N SER A 89 -8.10 7.77 -0.67
CA SER A 89 -6.97 8.43 -0.01
C SER A 89 -7.38 9.04 1.33
N PHE A 90 -6.46 9.02 2.30
CA PHE A 90 -6.65 9.57 3.64
C PHE A 90 -5.57 10.59 3.97
N LYS A 91 -5.84 11.53 4.88
CA LYS A 91 -4.87 12.53 5.32
C LYS A 91 -3.65 11.87 6.00
N ASP A 92 -2.48 12.48 5.83
CA ASP A 92 -1.21 12.15 6.53
C ASP A 92 -1.14 12.65 7.98
N LYS A 93 -2.30 12.92 8.57
CA LYS A 93 -2.45 13.35 9.96
C LYS A 93 -3.79 12.87 10.47
N ALA A 94 -3.81 12.47 11.74
CA ALA A 94 -5.01 12.04 12.43
C ALA A 94 -4.82 12.25 13.93
N ASN A 95 -5.92 12.56 14.63
CA ASN A 95 -5.96 12.57 16.08
C ASN A 95 -6.45 11.22 16.57
N PHE A 96 -5.55 10.23 16.59
CA PHE A 96 -5.88 8.87 17.01
C PHE A 96 -6.31 8.82 18.47
N GLN A 97 -7.40 8.11 18.75
CA GLN A 97 -7.90 7.88 20.12
C GLN A 97 -7.13 6.72 20.75
N VAL A 98 -6.01 7.02 21.40
CA VAL A 98 -5.05 6.02 21.92
C VAL A 98 -5.72 5.02 22.87
N GLU A 99 -6.60 5.46 23.76
CA GLU A 99 -7.31 4.57 24.68
C GLU A 99 -8.20 3.56 23.92
N PHE A 100 -8.96 4.04 22.94
CA PHE A 100 -9.79 3.20 22.08
C PHE A 100 -8.97 2.18 21.29
N LEU A 101 -7.83 2.58 20.75
CA LEU A 101 -6.94 1.68 20.01
C LEU A 101 -6.36 0.59 20.94
N ASN A 102 -5.97 0.94 22.17
CA ASN A 102 -5.51 -0.03 23.16
C ASN A 102 -6.62 -1.04 23.53
N ASP A 103 -7.86 -0.56 23.71
CA ASP A 103 -9.01 -1.43 23.96
C ASP A 103 -9.24 -2.42 22.80
N LEU A 104 -9.09 -1.99 21.55
CA LEU A 104 -9.23 -2.88 20.39
C LEU A 104 -8.18 -4.00 20.38
N VAL A 105 -6.93 -3.67 20.69
CA VAL A 105 -5.81 -4.62 20.72
C VAL A 105 -5.96 -5.63 21.85
N THR A 106 -6.44 -5.19 23.02
CA THR A 106 -6.59 -6.08 24.20
C THR A 106 -7.77 -7.05 24.09
N GLN A 107 -8.81 -6.71 23.32
CA GLN A 107 -10.04 -7.53 23.17
C GLN A 107 -9.91 -8.66 22.13
N LEU A 108 -8.84 -9.45 22.15
CA LEU A 108 -8.73 -10.65 21.30
C LEU A 108 -9.52 -11.82 21.87
N GLU A 109 -10.17 -12.57 21.00
CA GLU A 109 -10.82 -13.83 21.37
C GLU A 109 -9.78 -14.84 21.86
N LYS A 110 -10.20 -15.73 22.78
CA LYS A 110 -9.32 -16.75 23.33
C LYS A 110 -8.73 -17.62 22.21
N GLY A 111 -7.40 -17.74 22.21
CA GLY A 111 -6.65 -18.54 21.24
C GLY A 111 -6.10 -17.74 20.06
N TYR A 112 -6.43 -16.46 19.95
CA TYR A 112 -5.75 -15.54 19.04
C TYR A 112 -4.74 -14.68 19.79
N ASN A 113 -3.59 -14.42 19.16
CA ASN A 113 -2.57 -13.53 19.70
C ASN A 113 -2.09 -12.58 18.60
N ILE A 114 -1.91 -11.30 18.93
CA ILE A 114 -1.17 -10.36 18.08
C ILE A 114 0.29 -10.45 18.48
N VAL A 115 1.17 -10.69 17.51
CA VAL A 115 2.62 -10.76 17.71
C VAL A 115 3.34 -9.92 16.65
N PRO A 116 4.50 -9.33 16.96
CA PRO A 116 5.29 -8.62 15.96
C PRO A 116 5.81 -9.57 14.90
N ILE A 117 6.00 -9.05 13.68
CA ILE A 117 6.63 -9.79 12.59
C ILE A 117 8.12 -9.98 12.92
N ASP A 118 8.55 -11.23 12.99
CA ASP A 118 9.96 -11.63 13.04
C ASP A 118 10.40 -12.27 11.71
N ASN A 119 11.66 -12.68 11.63
CA ASN A 119 12.20 -13.30 10.43
C ASN A 119 11.40 -14.54 10.00
N HIS A 120 10.96 -15.37 10.95
CA HIS A 120 10.25 -16.60 10.62
C HIS A 120 8.87 -16.30 10.04
N ILE A 121 8.12 -15.39 10.66
CA ILE A 121 6.80 -14.96 10.20
C ILE A 121 6.90 -14.28 8.83
N TYR A 122 7.90 -13.42 8.64
CA TYR A 122 8.10 -12.70 7.39
C TYR A 122 8.35 -13.66 6.21
N ASP A 123 9.20 -14.68 6.43
CA ASP A 123 9.50 -15.69 5.42
C ASP A 123 8.26 -16.52 5.03
N CYS A 124 7.34 -16.76 5.98
CA CYS A 124 6.09 -17.50 5.73
C CYS A 124 5.09 -16.74 4.83
N PHE A 125 5.22 -15.42 4.64
CA PHE A 125 4.28 -14.68 3.79
C PHE A 125 4.29 -15.13 2.32
N PHE A 126 5.36 -15.79 1.85
CA PHE A 126 5.42 -16.32 0.49
C PHE A 126 4.58 -17.60 0.30
N GLU A 127 4.20 -18.28 1.39
CA GLU A 127 3.55 -19.59 1.33
C GLU A 127 2.14 -19.54 0.75
N GLU A 128 1.41 -18.44 0.98
CA GLU A 128 0.05 -18.24 0.51
C GLU A 128 -0.11 -16.87 -0.17
N GLU A 129 -0.79 -16.86 -1.32
CA GLU A 129 -1.00 -15.66 -2.15
C GLU A 129 -1.57 -14.47 -1.37
N TRP A 130 -2.53 -14.72 -0.47
CA TRP A 130 -3.18 -13.66 0.31
C TRP A 130 -2.24 -12.87 1.22
N SER A 131 -1.06 -13.42 1.56
CA SER A 131 -0.10 -12.78 2.47
C SER A 131 1.12 -12.19 1.77
N GLN A 132 1.31 -12.42 0.47
CA GLN A 132 2.55 -12.07 -0.22
C GLN A 132 2.85 -10.56 -0.18
N ASP A 133 1.83 -9.71 -0.38
CA ASP A 133 1.99 -8.25 -0.33
C ASP A 133 2.45 -7.73 1.03
N LEU A 134 2.24 -8.49 2.13
CA LEU A 134 2.73 -8.11 3.47
C LEU A 134 4.26 -8.07 3.55
N GLN A 135 4.98 -8.69 2.62
CA GLN A 135 6.42 -8.57 2.53
C GLN A 135 6.85 -7.14 2.18
N GLY A 136 6.01 -6.38 1.47
CA GLY A 136 6.32 -5.03 1.03
C GLY A 136 7.47 -4.97 0.02
N ASN A 137 7.98 -3.76 -0.19
CA ASN A 137 9.05 -3.49 -1.16
C ASN A 137 10.45 -3.68 -0.54
N PHE A 138 10.75 -4.89 -0.07
CA PHE A 138 12.00 -5.25 0.61
C PHE A 138 12.58 -6.55 0.06
N GLU A 139 13.91 -6.66 0.07
CA GLU A 139 14.60 -7.84 -0.48
C GLU A 139 14.61 -9.03 0.48
N SER A 140 14.52 -8.77 1.79
CA SER A 140 14.47 -9.78 2.84
C SER A 140 13.98 -9.17 4.15
N TYR A 141 13.74 -10.01 5.17
CA TYR A 141 13.46 -9.52 6.51
C TYR A 141 14.58 -8.62 7.08
N GLN A 142 15.85 -8.90 6.76
CA GLN A 142 16.96 -8.05 7.21
C GLN A 142 16.91 -6.66 6.58
N ASP A 143 16.57 -6.57 5.30
CA ASP A 143 16.35 -5.29 4.60
C ASP A 143 15.14 -4.55 5.17
N PHE A 144 14.03 -5.28 5.39
CA PHE A 144 12.84 -4.78 6.08
C PHE A 144 13.18 -4.16 7.44
N ALA A 145 13.87 -4.90 8.31
CA ALA A 145 14.25 -4.42 9.64
C ALA A 145 15.26 -3.25 9.57
N LEU A 146 16.24 -3.32 8.66
CA LEU A 146 17.26 -2.27 8.50
C LEU A 146 16.66 -0.94 8.05
N LYS A 147 15.68 -0.98 7.13
CA LYS A 147 14.96 0.20 6.66
C LYS A 147 13.93 0.71 7.67
N GLY A 148 13.77 0.04 8.82
CA GLY A 148 12.87 0.44 9.89
C GLY A 148 11.45 -0.09 9.73
N GLY A 149 11.26 -1.12 8.89
CA GLY A 149 9.99 -1.80 8.73
C GLY A 149 9.53 -2.50 9.99
N PHE A 150 8.22 -2.58 10.17
CA PHE A 150 7.58 -3.26 11.28
C PHE A 150 6.13 -3.61 10.93
N GLY A 151 5.57 -4.51 11.72
CA GLY A 151 4.20 -4.93 11.57
C GLY A 151 3.86 -6.03 12.56
N PHE A 152 2.64 -6.54 12.44
CA PHE A 152 2.08 -7.51 13.35
C PHE A 152 1.27 -8.55 12.60
N VAL A 153 1.19 -9.74 13.17
CA VAL A 153 0.28 -10.78 12.70
C VAL A 153 -0.65 -11.24 13.82
N ILE A 154 -1.83 -11.70 13.44
CA ILE A 154 -2.70 -12.48 14.31
C ILE A 154 -2.43 -13.95 14.05
N LEU A 155 -2.00 -14.65 15.10
CA LEU A 155 -1.81 -16.10 15.09
C LEU A 155 -2.99 -16.82 15.72
N LYS A 156 -3.32 -18.00 15.20
CA LYS A 156 -4.18 -19.00 15.86
C LYS A 156 -3.56 -20.38 15.71
N ASN A 157 -3.27 -21.06 16.81
CA ASN A 157 -2.60 -22.38 16.79
C ASN A 157 -1.30 -22.39 15.95
N ASN A 158 -0.50 -21.31 16.05
CA ASN A 158 0.72 -21.07 15.24
C ASN A 158 0.51 -20.83 13.74
N GLU A 159 -0.73 -20.73 13.25
CA GLU A 159 -1.01 -20.31 11.88
C GLU A 159 -1.22 -18.80 11.79
N VAL A 160 -0.68 -18.17 10.75
CA VAL A 160 -0.95 -16.77 10.42
C VAL A 160 -2.37 -16.65 9.84
N ILE A 161 -3.19 -15.81 10.48
CA ILE A 161 -4.60 -15.61 10.11
C ILE A 161 -4.80 -14.27 9.40
N ALA A 162 -4.06 -13.25 9.84
CA ALA A 162 -4.08 -11.91 9.29
C ALA A 162 -2.75 -11.23 9.62
N GLY A 163 -2.35 -10.27 8.79
CA GLY A 163 -1.15 -9.48 8.99
C GLY A 163 -1.38 -8.02 8.64
N ILE A 164 -0.61 -7.15 9.28
CA ILE A 164 -0.39 -5.77 8.86
C ILE A 164 1.12 -5.51 8.87
N SER A 165 1.62 -4.90 7.81
CA SER A 165 3.05 -4.65 7.63
C SER A 165 3.27 -3.25 7.07
N SER A 166 4.45 -2.70 7.30
CA SER A 166 4.91 -1.54 6.54
C SER A 166 5.30 -2.01 5.13
N GLY A 167 4.49 -1.69 4.11
CA GLY A 167 4.79 -2.01 2.71
C GLY A 167 5.90 -1.13 2.11
N LEU A 168 5.99 0.12 2.58
CA LEU A 168 7.06 1.07 2.28
C LEU A 168 7.44 1.82 3.56
N VAL A 169 8.71 2.18 3.70
CA VAL A 169 9.19 2.99 4.82
C VAL A 169 9.81 4.28 4.28
N TYR A 170 9.34 5.42 4.79
CA TYR A 170 9.82 6.75 4.45
C TYR A 170 10.46 7.44 5.65
N HIS A 171 10.99 8.63 5.41
CA HIS A 171 11.38 9.50 6.51
C HIS A 171 10.15 9.99 7.30
N GLY A 172 9.92 9.41 8.49
CA GLY A 172 8.86 9.79 9.43
C GLY A 172 7.48 9.19 9.13
N ALA A 173 7.38 8.25 8.19
CA ALA A 173 6.11 7.60 7.85
C ALA A 173 6.32 6.20 7.26
N VAL A 174 5.28 5.38 7.25
CA VAL A 174 5.22 4.07 6.56
C VAL A 174 3.91 3.95 5.80
N GLU A 175 3.90 3.25 4.66
CA GLU A 175 2.64 2.79 4.04
C GLU A 175 2.22 1.49 4.70
N VAL A 176 0.96 1.39 5.12
CA VAL A 176 0.43 0.15 5.69
C VAL A 176 -0.11 -0.77 4.61
N GLU A 177 0.23 -2.05 4.72
CA GLU A 177 -0.35 -3.13 3.94
C GLU A 177 -1.05 -4.08 4.92
N VAL A 178 -2.31 -4.42 4.67
CA VAL A 178 -3.12 -5.23 5.60
C VAL A 178 -3.89 -6.30 4.86
N ALA A 179 -3.66 -7.54 5.25
CA ALA A 179 -4.30 -8.70 4.65
C ALA A 179 -4.89 -9.61 5.72
N THR A 180 -6.00 -10.27 5.38
CA THR A 180 -6.63 -11.29 6.22
C THR A 180 -6.96 -12.46 5.33
N ARG A 181 -6.60 -13.67 5.80
CA ARG A 181 -6.85 -14.92 5.09
C ARG A 181 -8.32 -14.99 4.65
N PRO A 182 -8.62 -15.35 3.39
CA PRO A 182 -9.98 -15.23 2.84
C PRO A 182 -11.07 -15.91 3.68
N ASP A 183 -10.80 -17.11 4.22
CA ASP A 183 -11.71 -17.88 5.07
C ASP A 183 -11.91 -17.29 6.49
N LYS A 184 -11.23 -16.20 6.80
CA LYS A 184 -11.20 -15.53 8.11
C LYS A 184 -11.54 -14.05 8.03
N GLN A 185 -11.89 -13.54 6.86
CA GLN A 185 -12.37 -12.17 6.68
C GLN A 185 -13.71 -11.93 7.41
N GLY A 186 -14.04 -10.66 7.66
CA GLY A 186 -15.27 -10.27 8.36
C GLY A 186 -15.23 -10.41 9.89
N ASN A 187 -14.17 -10.97 10.47
CA ASN A 187 -14.01 -11.14 11.92
C ASN A 187 -13.35 -9.95 12.63
N GLY A 188 -13.14 -8.83 11.94
CA GLY A 188 -12.58 -7.61 12.54
C GLY A 188 -11.06 -7.61 12.79
N PHE A 189 -10.33 -8.62 12.30
CA PHE A 189 -8.87 -8.72 12.48
C PHE A 189 -8.09 -7.53 11.93
N ALA A 190 -8.43 -7.05 10.73
CA ALA A 190 -7.79 -5.87 10.13
C ALA A 190 -7.90 -4.61 11.03
N LYS A 191 -9.01 -4.44 11.76
CA LYS A 191 -9.17 -3.31 12.70
C LYS A 191 -8.24 -3.44 13.91
N LYS A 192 -8.11 -4.65 14.46
CA LYS A 192 -7.22 -4.89 15.61
C LYS A 192 -5.75 -4.73 15.23
N LEU A 193 -5.38 -5.25 14.07
CA LEU A 193 -4.04 -5.10 13.51
C LEU A 193 -3.74 -3.63 13.16
N GLY A 194 -4.67 -2.93 12.52
CA GLY A 194 -4.56 -1.49 12.28
C GLY A 194 -4.35 -0.69 13.56
N ALA A 195 -5.08 -1.01 14.64
CA ALA A 195 -4.86 -0.39 15.94
C ALA A 195 -3.45 -0.65 16.49
N ALA A 196 -2.95 -1.88 16.41
CA ALA A 196 -1.58 -2.23 16.84
C ALA A 196 -0.52 -1.47 16.02
N MET A 197 -0.69 -1.40 14.70
CA MET A 197 0.19 -0.67 13.79
C MET A 197 0.24 0.83 14.12
N ILE A 198 -0.92 1.44 14.39
CA ILE A 198 -1.00 2.85 14.78
C ILE A 198 -0.28 3.10 16.10
N LEU A 199 -0.56 2.30 17.13
CA LEU A 199 0.08 2.46 18.44
C LEU A 199 1.60 2.34 18.35
N GLU A 200 2.11 1.36 17.60
CA GLU A 200 3.55 1.18 17.40
C GLU A 200 4.15 2.31 16.56
N SER A 201 3.44 2.81 15.55
CA SER A 201 3.90 3.95 14.74
C SER A 201 4.05 5.21 15.60
N LEU A 202 3.08 5.49 16.48
CA LEU A 202 3.15 6.60 17.43
C LEU A 202 4.34 6.46 18.39
N ASN A 203 4.61 5.24 18.88
CA ASN A 203 5.77 4.96 19.73
C ASN A 203 7.12 5.15 19.01
N ARG A 204 7.13 5.03 17.68
CA ARG A 204 8.31 5.21 16.80
C ARG A 204 8.44 6.62 16.24
N ASP A 205 7.58 7.55 16.62
CA ASP A 205 7.49 8.89 15.99
C ASP A 205 7.29 8.83 14.46
N MET A 206 6.51 7.84 13.98
CA MET A 206 6.17 7.65 12.57
C MET A 206 4.66 7.78 12.34
N PHE A 207 4.28 8.26 11.15
CA PHE A 207 2.88 8.24 10.72
C PHE A 207 2.57 7.00 9.85
N PRO A 208 1.58 6.17 10.20
CA PRO A 208 1.12 5.07 9.36
C PRO A 208 0.17 5.60 8.29
N LEU A 209 0.67 5.83 7.09
CA LEU A 209 -0.12 6.23 5.93
C LEU A 209 -1.04 5.08 5.51
N TRP A 210 -2.29 5.43 5.17
CA TRP A 210 -3.30 4.48 4.72
C TRP A 210 -3.88 4.96 3.39
N ASP A 211 -3.72 4.15 2.35
CA ASP A 211 -4.36 4.35 1.05
C ASP A 211 -5.16 3.10 0.71
N ALA A 212 -6.49 3.21 0.82
CA ALA A 212 -7.36 2.05 0.80
C ALA A 212 -7.64 1.58 -0.64
N HIS A 213 -7.31 0.32 -0.92
CA HIS A 213 -7.56 -0.33 -2.20
C HIS A 213 -9.06 -0.49 -2.51
N ASN A 214 -9.93 -0.63 -1.50
CA ASN A 214 -11.37 -0.86 -1.68
C ASN A 214 -12.22 -0.32 -0.51
N GLU A 215 -13.55 -0.40 -0.65
CA GLU A 215 -14.51 0.09 0.35
C GLU A 215 -14.38 -0.60 1.72
N ALA A 216 -13.93 -1.87 1.77
CA ALA A 216 -13.71 -2.56 3.04
C ALA A 216 -12.50 -1.97 3.78
N SER A 217 -11.38 -1.76 3.08
CA SER A 217 -10.19 -1.11 3.64
C SER A 217 -10.48 0.34 4.07
N LYS A 218 -11.27 1.08 3.28
CA LYS A 218 -11.73 2.43 3.64
C LYS A 218 -12.50 2.43 4.97
N LYS A 219 -13.45 1.51 5.16
CA LYS A 219 -14.21 1.40 6.42
C LYS A 219 -13.34 1.03 7.61
N VAL A 220 -12.24 0.29 7.40
CA VAL A 220 -11.25 0.02 8.45
C VAL A 220 -10.51 1.31 8.82
N ALA A 221 -10.01 2.05 7.84
CA ALA A 221 -9.30 3.31 8.08
C ALA A 221 -10.19 4.36 8.78
N GLU A 222 -11.42 4.59 8.30
CA GLU A 222 -12.37 5.51 8.95
C GLU A 222 -12.66 5.10 10.41
N PHE A 223 -12.83 3.79 10.66
CA PHE A 223 -13.05 3.25 12.01
C PHE A 223 -11.87 3.49 12.95
N LEU A 224 -10.64 3.48 12.42
CA LEU A 224 -9.42 3.72 13.18
C LEU A 224 -9.12 5.21 13.41
N GLY A 225 -9.92 6.11 12.81
CA GLY A 225 -9.79 7.56 12.99
C GLY A 225 -9.05 8.28 11.87
N TYR A 226 -8.82 7.62 10.72
CA TYR A 226 -8.32 8.31 9.54
C TYR A 226 -9.41 9.19 8.91
N GLU A 227 -9.01 10.33 8.38
CA GLU A 227 -9.90 11.26 7.68
C GLU A 227 -9.79 11.07 6.17
N LEU A 228 -10.89 10.64 5.53
CA LEU A 228 -11.00 10.49 4.09
C LEU A 228 -10.76 11.85 3.39
N VAL A 229 -9.92 11.85 2.35
CA VAL A 229 -9.70 13.01 1.48
C VAL A 229 -10.61 12.92 0.27
N GLU A 230 -10.40 11.90 -0.57
CA GLU A 230 -11.18 11.68 -1.78
C GLU A 230 -11.07 10.23 -2.27
N PRO A 231 -12.13 9.70 -2.93
CA PRO A 231 -11.99 8.57 -3.83
C PRO A 231 -11.22 8.99 -5.09
N TYR A 232 -10.47 8.07 -5.69
CA TYR A 232 -9.79 8.30 -6.95
C TYR A 232 -9.71 7.01 -7.78
N GLU A 233 -9.61 7.16 -9.09
CA GLU A 233 -9.53 6.03 -10.01
C GLU A 233 -8.09 5.50 -10.10
N ALA A 234 -7.97 4.18 -10.15
CA ALA A 234 -6.74 3.45 -10.40
C ALA A 234 -7.01 2.33 -11.42
N PHE A 235 -5.96 1.81 -12.02
CA PHE A 235 -6.02 0.76 -13.04
C PHE A 235 -5.06 -0.37 -12.70
N GLU A 236 -5.41 -1.59 -13.07
CA GLU A 236 -4.55 -2.77 -12.93
C GLU A 236 -4.82 -3.76 -14.08
N LEU A 237 -3.92 -4.72 -14.26
CA LEU A 237 -4.14 -5.80 -15.23
C LEU A 237 -5.31 -6.68 -14.77
N GLU A 238 -6.19 -7.04 -15.70
CA GLU A 238 -7.23 -8.02 -15.46
C GLU A 238 -6.58 -9.37 -15.11
N GLU A 239 -7.01 -10.00 -14.01
CA GLU A 239 -6.45 -11.28 -13.51
C GLU A 239 -6.38 -12.39 -14.59
N SER A 240 -7.22 -12.33 -15.63
CA SER A 240 -7.22 -13.29 -16.74
C SER A 240 -6.05 -13.15 -17.75
N VAL A 241 -5.23 -12.12 -17.58
CA VAL A 241 -4.12 -11.76 -18.49
C VAL A 241 -2.73 -11.98 -17.84
N VAL A 242 -2.68 -12.34 -16.55
CA VAL A 242 -1.43 -12.71 -15.85
C VAL A 242 -1.10 -14.17 -16.20
N TYR A 243 -0.10 -14.39 -17.06
CA TYR A 243 0.33 -15.72 -17.55
C TYR A 243 1.78 -16.03 -17.21
#